data_AF-A0A7C7RYZ8-F1
#
_entry.id   AF-A0A7C7RYZ8-F1
#
_cell.length_a   1.000
_cell.length_b   1.000
_cell.length_c   1.000
_cell.angle_alpha   90.00
_cell.angle_beta   90.00
_cell.angle_gamma   90.00
#
_symmetry.space_group_name_H-M   'P 1'
#
loop_
_entity.id
_entity.type
_entity.pdbx_description
1 polymer ?
#
loop_
_entity_poly.entity_id
_entity_poly.type
_entity_poly.pdbx_seq_one_letter_code
_entity_poly.pdbx_strand_id
1 'polypeptide(L)'
;MMSEREMVRVRAVKAAYEKELLRKANVVGVGIGLRRRGGQSTGELSIVVSVTHKVPLEELDPQDVIPRELEGVPVDVQAVGVLRAL
;
A
#
# COMPACT_ATOMS: atom_id res chain seq x y z
N MET A 1 8.74 -16.70 -13.04
CA MET A 1 8.77 -15.38 -13.72
C MET A 1 7.48 -14.66 -13.36
N MET A 2 7.56 -13.43 -12.84
CA MET A 2 6.37 -12.61 -12.61
C MET A 2 5.71 -12.32 -13.95
N SER A 3 4.40 -12.50 -14.08
CA SER A 3 3.74 -12.31 -15.37
C SER A 3 3.68 -10.82 -15.73
N GLU A 4 4.03 -10.46 -16.95
CA GLU A 4 3.93 -9.06 -17.43
C GLU A 4 2.49 -8.51 -17.29
N ARG A 5 1.49 -9.38 -17.43
CA ARG A 5 0.06 -9.03 -17.27
C ARG A 5 -0.30 -8.59 -15.86
N GLU A 6 0.21 -9.28 -14.83
CA GLU A 6 -0.03 -8.88 -13.44
C GLU A 6 0.61 -7.53 -13.12
N MET A 7 1.84 -7.30 -13.58
CA MET A 7 2.53 -6.02 -13.39
C MET A 7 1.76 -4.85 -14.02
N VAL A 8 1.25 -5.03 -15.25
CA VAL A 8 0.42 -4.02 -15.94
C VAL A 8 -0.87 -3.76 -15.16
N ARG A 9 -1.55 -4.81 -14.69
CA ARG A 9 -2.78 -4.66 -13.89
C ARG A 9 -2.52 -3.89 -12.59
N VAL A 10 -1.52 -4.30 -11.82
CA VAL A 10 -1.20 -3.67 -10.53
C VAL A 10 -0.79 -2.20 -10.74
N ARG A 11 -0.06 -1.90 -11.82
CA ARG A 11 0.31 -0.53 -12.17
C ARG A 11 -0.89 0.34 -12.55
N ALA A 12 -1.85 -0.22 -13.29
CA ALA A 12 -3.09 0.48 -13.63
C ALA A 12 -3.91 0.80 -12.38
N VAL A 13 -4.12 -0.20 -11.50
CA VAL A 13 -4.83 -0.02 -10.23
C VAL A 13 -4.10 0.99 -9.35
N LYS A 14 -2.78 0.89 -9.18
CA LYS A 14 -2.00 1.89 -8.46
C LYS A 14 -2.28 3.29 -9.00
N ALA A 15 -2.16 3.50 -10.32
CA ALA A 15 -2.34 4.82 -10.91
C ALA A 15 -3.75 5.39 -10.72
N ALA A 16 -4.77 4.54 -10.69
CA ALA A 16 -6.15 4.94 -10.44
C ALA A 16 -6.37 5.45 -9.00
N TYR A 17 -5.82 4.76 -8.00
CA TYR A 17 -6.05 5.07 -6.58
C TYR A 17 -4.94 5.89 -5.92
N GLU A 18 -3.79 6.09 -6.57
CA GLU A 18 -2.61 6.75 -5.98
C GLU A 18 -2.94 8.13 -5.42
N LYS A 19 -3.67 8.97 -6.17
CA LYS A 19 -4.04 10.32 -5.71
C LYS A 19 -4.97 10.30 -4.50
N GLU A 20 -5.87 9.32 -4.42
CA GLU A 20 -6.79 9.18 -3.30
C GLU A 20 -6.07 8.67 -2.05
N LEU A 21 -5.22 7.65 -2.21
CA LEU A 21 -4.43 7.09 -1.12
C LEU A 21 -3.47 8.13 -0.54
N LEU A 22 -2.82 8.95 -1.37
CA LEU A 22 -1.94 10.03 -0.93
C LEU A 22 -2.66 11.17 -0.17
N ARG A 23 -4.00 11.23 -0.23
CA ARG A 23 -4.80 12.19 0.54
C ARG A 23 -5.20 11.68 1.92
N LYS A 24 -5.10 10.37 2.17
CA LYS A 24 -5.44 9.78 3.46
C LYS A 24 -4.43 10.17 4.52
N ALA A 25 -4.89 10.27 5.76
CA ALA A 25 -4.04 10.60 6.90
C ALA A 25 -2.85 9.66 7.01
N ASN A 26 -1.69 10.25 7.33
CA ASN A 26 -0.44 9.55 7.60
C ASN A 26 0.21 8.83 6.40
N VAL A 27 -0.40 8.85 5.21
CA VAL A 27 0.20 8.29 3.99
C VAL A 27 1.30 9.20 3.45
N VAL A 28 2.47 8.62 3.18
CA VAL A 28 3.65 9.33 2.66
C VAL A 28 4.09 8.83 1.28
N GLY A 29 3.58 7.69 0.83
CA GLY A 29 3.92 7.15 -0.49
C GLY A 29 3.11 5.94 -0.89
N VAL A 30 3.00 5.72 -2.20
CA VAL A 30 2.32 4.56 -2.80
C VAL A 30 3.25 3.94 -3.84
N GLY A 31 3.52 2.65 -3.73
CA GLY A 31 4.42 1.89 -4.59
C GLY A 31 3.86 0.54 -4.98
N ILE A 32 4.60 -0.18 -5.83
CA ILE A 32 4.32 -1.57 -6.16
C ILE A 32 5.41 -2.42 -5.56
N GLY A 33 5.04 -3.44 -4.81
CA GLY A 33 6.00 -4.32 -4.17
C GLY A 33 5.43 -5.70 -3.91
N LEU A 34 6.30 -6.59 -3.42
CA LEU A 34 5.87 -7.91 -3.00
C LEU A 34 5.28 -7.82 -1.60
N ARG A 35 4.07 -8.35 -1.45
CA ARG A 35 3.38 -8.36 -0.17
C ARG A 35 4.18 -9.15 0.86
N ARG A 36 4.29 -8.60 2.07
CA ARG A 36 4.93 -9.30 3.20
C ARG A 36 3.89 -9.77 4.21
N ARG A 37 4.02 -11.01 4.68
CA ARG A 37 3.19 -11.58 5.76
C ARG A 37 4.11 -12.25 6.78
N GLY A 38 4.01 -11.84 8.05
CA GLY A 38 4.86 -12.40 9.11
C GLY A 38 6.37 -12.20 8.90
N GLY A 39 6.77 -11.12 8.23
CA GLY A 39 8.18 -10.84 7.90
C GLY A 39 8.72 -11.56 6.65
N GLN A 40 7.92 -12.41 6.00
CA GLN A 40 8.31 -13.13 4.79
C GLN A 40 7.63 -12.53 3.55
N SER A 41 8.40 -12.40 2.46
CA SER A 41 7.84 -12.07 1.15
C SER A 41 6.96 -13.21 0.66
N THR A 42 5.70 -12.91 0.38
CA THR A 42 4.70 -13.90 -0.07
C THR A 42 4.82 -14.22 -1.56
N GLY A 43 5.60 -13.44 -2.32
CA GLY A 43 5.74 -13.57 -3.77
C GLY A 43 4.58 -12.95 -4.57
N GLU A 44 3.54 -12.48 -3.88
CA GLU A 44 2.36 -11.84 -4.48
C GLU A 44 2.62 -10.33 -4.71
N LEU A 45 2.30 -9.84 -5.91
CA LEU A 45 2.36 -8.41 -6.23
C LEU A 45 1.27 -7.64 -5.48
N SER A 46 1.64 -6.48 -4.95
CA SER A 46 0.75 -5.68 -4.11
C SER A 46 0.97 -4.17 -4.20
N ILE A 47 -0.15 -3.51 -3.89
CA ILE A 47 -0.38 -2.20 -3.32
C ILE A 47 0.48 -1.76 -2.14
N VAL A 48 1.75 -1.34 -2.27
CA VAL A 48 2.49 -0.93 -1.05
C VAL A 48 2.15 0.51 -0.71
N VAL A 49 1.51 0.72 0.45
CA VAL A 49 1.21 2.05 0.98
C VAL A 49 2.10 2.32 2.18
N SER A 50 2.98 3.31 2.03
CA SER A 50 3.90 3.75 3.07
C SER A 50 3.20 4.79 3.95
N VAL A 51 3.16 4.54 5.25
CA VAL A 51 2.60 5.45 6.26
C VAL A 51 3.66 5.84 7.30
N THR A 52 3.50 6.98 7.96
CA THR A 52 4.41 7.41 9.03
C THR A 52 4.33 6.48 10.24
N HIS A 53 3.11 6.08 10.63
CA HIS A 53 2.82 5.17 11.73
C HIS A 53 1.50 4.41 11.48
N LYS A 54 1.28 3.31 12.21
CA LYS A 54 0.01 2.57 12.18
C LYS A 54 -0.90 3.09 13.27
N VAL A 55 -2.15 3.40 12.91
CA VAL A 55 -3.22 3.79 13.82
C VAL A 55 -4.20 2.63 13.94
N PRO A 56 -4.70 2.28 15.15
CA PRO A 56 -5.78 1.33 15.32
C PRO A 56 -7.02 1.74 14.52
N LEU A 57 -7.75 0.78 13.95
CA LEU A 57 -8.92 1.08 13.11
C LEU A 57 -10.03 1.82 13.85
N GLU A 58 -10.12 1.65 15.18
CA GLU A 58 -11.08 2.34 16.04
C GLU A 58 -10.75 3.82 16.28
N GLU A 59 -9.49 4.20 16.08
CA GLU A 59 -8.99 5.57 16.24
C GLU A 59 -8.83 6.29 14.88
N LEU A 60 -9.06 5.59 13.77
CA LEU A 60 -8.92 6.11 12.42
C LEU A 60 -10.26 6.60 11.88
N ASP A 61 -10.28 7.77 11.24
CA ASP A 61 -11.46 8.22 10.52
C ASP A 61 -11.83 7.18 9.44
N PRO A 62 -13.11 6.77 9.31
CA PRO A 62 -13.54 5.85 8.26
C PRO A 62 -13.06 6.23 6.85
N GLN A 63 -12.87 7.52 6.57
CA GLN A 63 -12.37 8.01 5.29
C GLN A 63 -10.86 7.76 5.09
N ASP A 64 -10.10 7.66 6.19
CA ASP A 64 -8.66 7.40 6.19
C ASP A 64 -8.32 5.91 6.22
N VAL A 65 -9.30 5.05 6.47
CA VAL A 65 -9.13 3.60 6.38
C VAL A 65 -8.70 3.23 4.96
N ILE A 66 -7.56 2.56 4.86
CA ILE A 66 -7.04 2.02 3.61
C ILE A 66 -7.64 0.62 3.44
N PRO A 67 -8.32 0.33 2.32
CA PRO A 67 -8.85 -1.00 2.07
C PRO A 67 -7.71 -2.02 1.91
N ARG A 68 -7.97 -3.27 2.30
CA ARG A 68 -6.99 -4.36 2.21
C ARG A 68 -6.76 -4.85 0.78
N GLU A 69 -7.63 -4.45 -0.14
CA GLU A 69 -7.62 -4.86 -1.54
C GLU A 69 -8.25 -3.76 -2.40
N LEU A 70 -7.70 -3.53 -3.58
CA LEU A 70 -8.20 -2.60 -4.60
C LEU A 70 -8.34 -3.36 -5.90
N GLU A 71 -9.56 -3.55 -6.40
CA GLU A 71 -9.84 -4.25 -7.67
C GLU A 71 -9.17 -5.63 -7.80
N GLY A 72 -9.16 -6.43 -6.72
CA GLY A 72 -8.48 -7.73 -6.72
C GLY A 72 -6.97 -7.66 -6.47
N VAL A 73 -6.40 -6.47 -6.29
CA VAL A 73 -4.98 -6.27 -5.98
C VAL A 73 -4.82 -6.06 -4.49
N PRO A 74 -4.05 -6.91 -3.77
CA PRO A 74 -3.86 -6.75 -2.34
C PRO A 74 -3.11 -5.45 -2.01
N VAL A 75 -3.46 -4.84 -0.90
CA VAL A 75 -2.80 -3.65 -0.35
C VAL A 75 -2.01 -4.02 0.90
N ASP A 76 -0.75 -3.62 0.93
CA ASP A 76 0.18 -3.82 2.05
C ASP A 76 0.54 -2.47 2.65
N VAL A 77 0.09 -2.23 3.88
CA VAL A 77 0.33 -0.99 4.61
C VAL A 77 1.57 -1.14 5.49
N GLN A 78 2.64 -0.43 5.13
CA GLN A 78 3.93 -0.49 5.79
C GLN A 78 4.23 0.83 6.50
N ALA A 79 4.51 0.77 7.80
CA ALA A 79 5.00 1.94 8.52
C ALA A 79 6.50 2.07 8.27
N VAL A 80 6.91 3.16 7.62
CA VAL A 80 8.31 3.44 7.31
C VAL A 80 9.02 4.25 8.41
N GLY A 81 8.28 4.71 9.42
CA GLY A 81 8.79 5.60 10.45
C GLY A 81 9.08 7.00 9.91
N VAL A 82 9.85 7.80 10.66
CA VAL A 82 10.28 9.13 10.21
C VAL A 82 11.43 8.97 9.22
N LEU A 83 11.17 9.21 7.94
CA LEU A 83 12.22 9.33 6.92
C LEU A 83 13.12 10.51 7.29
N ARG A 84 14.34 10.24 7.72
CA ARG A 84 15.41 11.24 7.86
C ARG A 84 16.32 11.15 6.64
N ALA A 85 16.41 12.22 5.87
CA ALA A 85 17.54 12.42 4.98
C ALA A 85 18.78 12.67 5.85
N LEU A 86 19.87 11.93 5.58
CA LEU A 86 21.19 12.16 6.16
C LEU A 86 21.98 13.12 5.27
#